data_AF-A0A8D8JQG3-F1
#
_entry.id   AF-A0A8D8JQG3-F1
#
_cell.length_a   1.000
_cell.length_b   1.000
_cell.length_c   1.000
_cell.angle_alpha   90.00
_cell.angle_beta   90.00
_cell.angle_gamma   90.00
#
_symmetry.space_group_name_H-M   'P 1'
#
loop_
_entity.id
_entity.type
_entity.pdbx_description
1 polymer ?
#
loop_
_entity_poly.entity_id
_entity_poly.type
_entity_poly.pdbx_seq_one_letter_code
_entity_poly.pdbx_strand_id
1 'polypeptide(L)'
;MDLAPFDIDTSPPSPELLEFSRKDLRETPQVREAAILELRKLLHNATDLHYRDDDDFLMIFLRPCHFYAESALKMMRRIAEFKKNNYPLMHNLSPEDEKISFIDHGIVNVLTNKDHKGRRVLLINCGKAWDPKAVSPEKMFRMFFLVHLVAQMEQSTQINGVVIIMDFDGLSLKQVKALSPSFSKLLLTFIQEAVPLRMKEVHIIKQP
;
A
#
# COMPACT_ATOMS: atom_id res chain seq x y z
N MET A 1 -17.50 -2.00 -23.66
CA MET A 1 -17.29 -0.76 -22.89
C MET A 1 -15.78 -0.63 -22.81
N ASP A 2 -15.20 0.29 -23.56
CA ASP A 2 -13.74 0.43 -23.58
C ASP A 2 -13.31 0.93 -22.20
N LEU A 3 -12.51 0.10 -21.52
CA LEU A 3 -11.94 0.48 -20.24
C LEU A 3 -10.94 1.60 -20.50
N ALA A 4 -11.10 2.72 -19.81
CA ALA A 4 -10.10 3.79 -19.83
C ALA A 4 -8.74 3.21 -19.42
N PRO A 5 -7.63 3.72 -20.02
CA PRO A 5 -6.30 3.31 -19.62
C PRO A 5 -6.07 3.58 -18.13
N PHE A 6 -5.20 2.80 -17.50
CA PHE A 6 -4.82 3.04 -16.11
C PHE A 6 -4.16 4.42 -15.99
N ASP A 7 -4.54 5.18 -14.96
CA ASP A 7 -3.87 6.41 -14.57
C ASP A 7 -3.80 6.53 -13.04
N ILE A 8 -2.81 7.28 -12.55
CA ILE A 8 -2.63 7.61 -11.14
C ILE A 8 -3.43 8.87 -10.84
N ASP A 9 -4.47 8.74 -10.02
CA ASP A 9 -5.40 9.81 -9.72
C ASP A 9 -4.90 10.66 -8.54
N THR A 10 -4.16 11.73 -8.86
CA THR A 10 -3.67 12.74 -7.90
C THR A 10 -4.62 13.93 -7.74
N SER A 11 -5.84 13.84 -8.30
CA SER A 11 -6.81 14.94 -8.22
C SER A 11 -7.29 15.15 -6.78
N PRO A 12 -7.71 16.39 -6.42
CA PRO A 12 -8.29 16.65 -5.11
C PRO A 12 -9.56 15.80 -4.86
N PRO A 13 -9.82 15.38 -3.61
CA PRO A 13 -11.02 14.63 -3.26
C PRO A 13 -12.31 15.38 -3.65
N SER A 14 -13.28 14.65 -4.21
CA SER A 14 -14.61 15.20 -4.49
C SER A 14 -15.35 15.59 -3.20
N PRO A 15 -16.41 16.43 -3.26
CA PRO A 15 -17.22 16.77 -2.10
C PRO A 15 -17.79 15.55 -1.37
N GLU A 16 -18.22 14.52 -2.11
CA GLU A 16 -18.73 13.27 -1.55
C GLU A 16 -17.64 12.53 -0.77
N LEU A 17 -16.42 12.53 -1.31
CA LEU A 17 -15.28 11.87 -0.70
C LEU A 17 -14.79 12.60 0.56
N LEU A 18 -14.83 13.93 0.56
CA LEU A 18 -14.57 14.76 1.75
C LEU A 18 -15.62 14.51 2.84
N GLU A 19 -16.90 14.39 2.48
CA GLU A 19 -17.95 14.08 3.46
C GLU A 19 -17.80 12.66 4.01
N PHE A 20 -17.41 11.69 3.18
CA PHE A 20 -17.05 10.35 3.63
C PHE A 20 -15.88 10.38 4.60
N SER A 21 -14.79 11.08 4.27
CA SER A 21 -13.60 11.14 5.13
C SER A 21 -13.87 11.91 6.43
N ARG A 22 -14.72 12.92 6.41
CA ARG A 22 -15.19 13.59 7.62
C ARG A 22 -15.88 12.61 8.58
N LYS A 23 -16.75 11.74 8.07
CA LYS A 23 -17.49 10.74 8.86
C LYS A 23 -16.61 9.58 9.33
N ASP A 24 -15.80 9.02 8.44
CA ASP A 24 -15.08 7.76 8.66
C ASP A 24 -13.68 7.99 9.26
N LEU A 25 -13.04 9.13 8.94
CA LEU A 25 -11.68 9.47 9.38
C LEU A 25 -11.62 10.63 10.36
N ARG A 26 -12.75 11.31 10.65
CA ARG A 26 -12.80 12.55 11.45
C ARG A 26 -12.07 13.73 10.78
N GLU A 27 -11.95 13.69 9.46
CA GLU A 27 -11.25 14.71 8.66
C GLU A 27 -12.11 15.97 8.49
N THR A 28 -12.19 16.82 9.52
CA THR A 28 -12.70 18.19 9.38
C THR A 28 -11.54 19.15 9.05
N PRO A 29 -11.80 20.35 8.48
CA PRO A 29 -10.74 21.33 8.24
C PRO A 29 -9.91 21.65 9.49
N GLN A 30 -10.57 21.82 10.64
CA GLN A 30 -9.91 22.15 11.91
C GLN A 30 -9.07 20.99 12.45
N VAL A 31 -9.59 19.75 12.36
CA VAL A 31 -8.85 18.55 12.80
C VAL A 31 -7.65 18.31 11.90
N ARG A 32 -7.82 18.48 10.58
CA ARG A 32 -6.74 18.34 9.60
C ARG A 32 -5.60 19.32 9.90
N GLU A 33 -5.91 20.61 10.03
CA GLU A 33 -4.92 21.65 10.30
C GLU A 33 -4.18 21.40 11.63
N ALA A 34 -4.92 21.13 12.71
CA ALA A 34 -4.32 20.87 14.02
C ALA A 34 -3.41 19.64 14.00
N ALA A 35 -3.84 18.54 13.39
CA ALA A 35 -3.08 17.29 13.37
C ALA A 35 -1.82 17.37 12.49
N ILE A 36 -1.87 18.13 11.38
CA ILE A 36 -0.69 18.41 10.55
C ILE A 36 0.35 19.20 11.35
N LEU A 37 -0.07 20.29 12.01
CA LEU A 37 0.82 21.11 12.84
C LEU A 37 1.45 20.29 13.97
N GLU A 38 0.64 19.47 14.64
CA GLU A 38 1.10 18.63 15.74
C GLU A 38 2.07 17.54 15.26
N LEU A 39 1.76 16.82 14.18
CA LEU A 39 2.65 15.81 13.62
C LEU A 39 3.97 16.42 13.15
N ARG A 40 3.94 17.59 12.51
CA ARG A 40 5.15 18.31 12.10
C ARG A 40 6.03 18.66 13.29
N LYS A 41 5.43 19.23 14.35
CA LYS A 41 6.13 19.53 15.60
C LYS A 41 6.75 18.28 16.22
N LEU A 42 5.99 17.19 16.29
CA LEU A 42 6.47 15.91 16.81
C LEU A 42 7.64 15.35 15.99
N LEU A 43 7.56 15.45 14.66
CA LEU A 43 8.61 15.00 13.74
C LEU A 43 9.89 15.83 13.90
N HIS A 44 9.78 17.16 14.05
CA HIS A 44 10.94 18.04 14.27
C HIS A 44 11.63 17.79 15.62
N ASN A 45 10.88 17.34 16.62
CA ASN A 45 11.43 16.95 17.92
C ASN A 45 12.01 15.53 17.93
N ALA A 46 11.70 14.71 16.94
CA ALA A 46 12.20 13.34 16.84
C ALA A 46 13.63 13.33 16.28
N THR A 47 14.59 12.84 17.06
CA THR A 47 16.00 12.74 16.64
C THR A 47 16.31 11.47 15.85
N ASP A 48 15.38 10.51 15.83
CA ASP A 48 15.52 9.19 15.22
C ASP A 48 14.93 9.10 13.80
N LEU A 49 14.24 10.14 13.32
CA LEU A 49 13.51 10.13 12.05
C LEU A 49 13.91 11.28 11.13
N HIS A 50 13.99 10.97 9.83
CA HIS A 50 14.26 11.95 8.77
C HIS A 50 13.24 11.77 7.64
N TYR A 51 12.11 12.46 7.78
CA TYR A 51 11.05 12.50 6.79
C TYR A 51 10.83 13.94 6.31
N ARG A 52 10.31 14.10 5.09
CA ARG A 52 9.68 15.36 4.65
C ARG A 52 8.42 15.63 5.47
N ASP A 53 8.00 16.89 5.54
CA ASP A 53 6.95 17.36 6.45
C ASP A 53 5.93 18.32 5.80
N ASP A 54 5.86 18.34 4.47
CA ASP A 54 4.78 18.98 3.74
C ASP A 54 3.44 18.28 3.98
N ASP A 55 2.35 19.05 3.84
CA ASP A 55 1.01 18.63 4.19
C ASP A 55 0.59 17.34 3.47
N ASP A 56 0.77 17.28 2.14
CA ASP A 56 0.38 16.11 1.34
C ASP A 56 1.09 14.83 1.79
N PHE A 57 2.38 14.93 2.16
CA PHE A 57 3.12 13.79 2.68
C PHE A 57 2.65 13.37 4.09
N LEU A 58 2.46 14.32 5.00
CA LEU A 58 1.99 14.02 6.35
C LEU A 58 0.58 13.40 6.34
N MET A 59 -0.27 13.80 5.40
CA MET A 59 -1.62 13.27 5.22
C MET A 59 -1.65 11.75 4.96
N ILE A 60 -0.62 11.20 4.31
CA ILE A 60 -0.47 9.75 4.08
C ILE A 60 -0.51 8.98 5.41
N PHE A 61 0.07 9.54 6.48
CA PHE A 61 0.15 8.90 7.80
C PHE A 61 -1.02 9.30 8.71
N LEU A 62 -1.56 10.51 8.55
CA LEU A 62 -2.66 11.01 9.37
C LEU A 62 -3.99 10.33 9.04
N ARG A 63 -4.31 10.11 7.76
CA ARG A 63 -5.57 9.48 7.32
C ARG A 63 -5.78 8.07 7.88
N PRO A 64 -4.84 7.10 7.78
CA PRO A 64 -5.03 5.79 8.39
C PRO A 64 -5.03 5.83 9.93
N CYS A 65 -4.49 6.90 10.53
CA CYS A 65 -4.49 7.13 11.98
C CYS A 65 -5.65 7.98 12.48
N HIS A 66 -6.69 8.24 11.66
CA HIS A 66 -7.84 9.07 12.04
C HIS A 66 -7.45 10.44 12.66
N PHE A 67 -6.37 11.03 12.13
CA PHE A 67 -5.80 12.33 12.53
C PHE A 67 -5.22 12.39 13.96
N TYR A 68 -4.88 11.23 14.56
CA TYR A 68 -4.10 11.21 15.80
C TYR A 68 -2.59 11.32 15.49
N ALA A 69 -2.01 12.50 15.71
CA ALA A 69 -0.62 12.81 15.37
C ALA A 69 0.41 11.86 16.02
N GLU A 70 0.26 11.54 17.30
CA GLU A 70 1.11 10.57 18.00
C GLU A 70 1.05 9.16 17.38
N SER A 71 -0.14 8.73 16.95
CA SER A 71 -0.30 7.44 16.27
C SER A 71 0.38 7.44 14.90
N ALA A 72 0.29 8.55 14.17
CA ALA A 72 0.97 8.74 12.89
C ALA A 72 2.50 8.73 13.06
N LEU A 73 3.06 9.43 14.06
CA LEU A 73 4.48 9.38 14.36
C LEU A 73 4.94 7.96 14.71
N LYS A 74 4.17 7.24 15.55
CA LYS A 74 4.45 5.83 15.86
C LYS A 74 4.43 4.97 14.60
N MET A 75 3.53 5.22 13.65
CA MET A 75 3.50 4.51 12.36
C MET A 75 4.73 4.85 11.51
N MET A 76 5.14 6.12 11.42
CA MET A 76 6.35 6.54 10.71
C MET A 76 7.62 5.85 11.25
N ARG A 77 7.73 5.67 12.58
CA ARG A 77 8.81 4.89 13.20
C ARG A 77 8.78 3.42 12.79
N ARG A 78 7.62 2.77 12.82
CA ARG A 78 7.50 1.36 12.42
C ARG A 78 7.84 1.14 10.96
N ILE A 79 7.43 2.06 10.07
CA ILE A 79 7.82 2.06 8.67
C ILE A 79 9.34 2.25 8.50
N ALA A 80 9.96 3.19 9.23
CA ALA A 80 11.40 3.42 9.16
C ALA A 80 12.20 2.20 9.62
N GLU A 81 11.78 1.58 10.74
CA GLU A 81 12.41 0.37 11.28
C GLU A 81 12.23 -0.82 10.34
N PHE A 82 11.03 -0.99 9.76
CA PHE A 82 10.79 -2.01 8.74
C PHE A 82 11.72 -1.83 7.54
N LYS A 83 11.85 -0.59 7.03
CA LYS A 83 12.77 -0.25 5.93
C LYS A 83 14.22 -0.57 6.26
N LYS A 84 14.65 -0.24 7.47
CA LYS A 84 16.01 -0.51 7.96
C LYS A 84 16.29 -2.01 8.04
N ASN A 85 15.38 -2.78 8.64
CA ASN A 85 15.53 -4.23 8.82
C ASN A 85 15.46 -5.02 7.52
N ASN A 86 14.81 -4.46 6.50
CA ASN A 86 14.65 -5.08 5.18
C ASN A 86 15.40 -4.31 4.09
N TYR A 87 16.40 -3.51 4.45
CA TYR A 87 17.16 -2.67 3.52
C TYR A 87 17.63 -3.41 2.25
N PRO A 88 18.15 -4.66 2.31
CA PRO A 88 18.53 -5.39 1.10
C PRO A 88 17.40 -5.60 0.08
N LEU A 89 16.14 -5.66 0.51
CA LEU A 89 15.00 -5.78 -0.42
C LEU A 89 14.56 -4.42 -0.97
N MET A 90 14.89 -3.33 -0.27
CA MET A 90 14.31 -2.01 -0.48
C MET A 90 15.30 -0.98 -1.01
N HIS A 91 16.60 -1.26 -0.93
CA HIS A 91 17.63 -0.44 -1.55
C HIS A 91 17.49 -0.48 -3.08
N ASN A 92 17.77 0.66 -3.72
CA ASN A 92 17.69 0.85 -5.17
C ASN A 92 16.39 0.27 -5.77
N LEU A 93 15.26 0.54 -5.13
CA LEU A 93 13.98 0.08 -5.64
C LEU A 93 13.58 0.90 -6.86
N SER A 94 13.67 0.31 -8.04
CA SER A 94 13.30 0.93 -9.32
C SER A 94 12.21 0.14 -10.02
N PRO A 95 11.17 0.80 -10.58
CA PRO A 95 10.21 0.14 -11.45
C PRO A 95 10.85 -0.56 -12.67
N GLU A 96 11.96 -0.04 -13.18
CA GLU A 96 12.65 -0.64 -14.34
C GLU A 96 13.24 -2.02 -14.00
N ASP A 97 13.72 -2.23 -12.78
CA ASP A 97 14.29 -3.52 -12.35
C ASP A 97 13.25 -4.64 -12.34
N GLU A 98 11.98 -4.29 -12.06
CA GLU A 98 10.86 -5.23 -11.95
C GLU A 98 9.91 -5.19 -13.16
N LYS A 99 10.28 -4.47 -14.21
CA LYS A 99 9.41 -4.23 -15.38
C LYS A 99 8.94 -5.51 -16.06
N ILE A 100 9.84 -6.46 -16.27
CA ILE A 100 9.51 -7.78 -16.85
C ILE A 100 8.54 -8.53 -15.92
N SER A 101 8.76 -8.46 -14.60
CA SER A 101 7.88 -9.07 -13.60
C SER A 101 6.45 -8.49 -13.68
N PHE A 102 6.30 -7.19 -13.94
CA PHE A 102 5.00 -6.54 -14.10
C PHE A 102 4.33 -6.86 -15.45
N ILE A 103 5.06 -6.75 -16.56
CA ILE A 103 4.48 -6.76 -17.91
C ILE A 103 4.29 -8.19 -18.43
N ASP A 104 5.28 -9.07 -18.24
CA ASP A 104 5.32 -10.35 -18.95
C ASP A 104 4.73 -11.50 -18.12
N HIS A 105 4.66 -11.33 -16.80
CA HIS A 105 4.22 -12.39 -15.89
C HIS A 105 2.84 -12.17 -15.27
N GLY A 106 2.34 -10.92 -15.23
CA GLY A 106 0.96 -10.62 -14.78
C GLY A 106 0.63 -11.14 -13.38
N ILE A 107 1.59 -11.15 -12.45
CA ILE A 107 1.41 -11.73 -11.11
C ILE A 107 0.73 -10.74 -10.15
N VAL A 108 1.15 -9.47 -10.21
CA VAL A 108 0.63 -8.38 -9.38
C VAL A 108 0.01 -7.36 -10.31
N ASN A 109 -1.31 -7.22 -10.27
CA ASN A 109 -2.06 -6.38 -11.21
C ASN A 109 -2.95 -5.40 -10.45
N VAL A 110 -2.82 -4.12 -10.76
CA VAL A 110 -3.76 -3.11 -10.28
C VAL A 110 -4.85 -2.96 -11.32
N LEU A 111 -6.11 -3.19 -10.94
CA LEU A 111 -7.22 -3.02 -11.88
C LEU A 111 -7.39 -1.54 -12.25
N THR A 112 -7.74 -1.28 -13.52
CA THR A 112 -8.05 0.06 -14.02
C THR A 112 -9.28 0.63 -13.34
N ASN A 113 -10.29 -0.21 -13.14
CA ASN A 113 -11.51 0.12 -12.41
C ASN A 113 -11.28 0.07 -10.89
N LYS A 114 -11.92 1.01 -10.20
CA LYS A 114 -12.14 0.96 -8.77
C LYS A 114 -13.39 0.10 -8.49
N ASP A 115 -13.52 -0.41 -7.27
CA ASP A 115 -14.75 -1.11 -6.90
C ASP A 115 -15.94 -0.16 -6.68
N HIS A 116 -17.11 -0.71 -6.33
CA HIS A 116 -18.33 0.07 -6.08
C HIS A 116 -18.23 1.08 -4.91
N LYS A 117 -17.17 1.02 -4.09
CA LYS A 117 -16.87 1.98 -3.01
C LYS A 117 -15.70 2.91 -3.36
N GLY A 118 -15.25 2.92 -4.62
CA GLY A 118 -14.15 3.76 -5.08
C GLY A 118 -12.77 3.32 -4.58
N ARG A 119 -12.60 2.05 -4.19
CA ARG A 119 -11.33 1.48 -3.70
C ARG A 119 -10.50 0.95 -4.85
N ARG A 120 -9.17 1.13 -4.79
CA ARG A 120 -8.25 0.43 -5.71
C ARG A 120 -8.29 -1.07 -5.43
N VAL A 121 -8.27 -1.87 -6.50
CA VAL A 121 -8.29 -3.33 -6.42
C VAL A 121 -6.98 -3.90 -6.93
N LEU A 122 -6.29 -4.65 -6.08
CA LEU A 122 -5.08 -5.38 -6.41
C LEU A 122 -5.41 -6.86 -6.61
N LEU A 123 -5.17 -7.39 -7.80
CA LEU A 123 -5.29 -8.81 -8.12
C LEU A 123 -3.91 -9.46 -8.10
N ILE A 124 -3.76 -10.47 -7.25
CA ILE A 124 -2.53 -11.23 -7.06
C ILE A 124 -2.78 -12.67 -7.52
N ASN A 125 -2.07 -13.11 -8.55
CA ASN A 125 -2.12 -14.48 -9.02
C ASN A 125 -1.13 -15.34 -8.23
N CYS A 126 -1.63 -16.16 -7.30
CA CYS A 126 -0.83 -16.99 -6.40
C CYS A 126 -0.70 -18.45 -6.88
N GLY A 127 -1.51 -18.87 -7.86
CA GLY A 127 -1.56 -20.24 -8.38
C GLY A 127 -0.70 -20.48 -9.62
N LYS A 128 -1.28 -21.16 -10.63
CA LYS A 128 -0.58 -21.64 -11.83
C LYS A 128 0.07 -20.55 -12.70
N ALA A 129 -0.47 -19.33 -12.65
CA ALA A 129 0.06 -18.19 -13.39
C ALA A 129 1.37 -17.65 -12.79
N TRP A 130 1.68 -17.97 -11.53
CA TRP A 130 2.95 -17.58 -10.93
C TRP A 130 4.00 -18.68 -11.09
N ASP A 131 5.10 -18.35 -11.76
CA ASP A 131 6.33 -19.13 -11.73
C ASP A 131 7.34 -18.53 -10.74
N PRO A 132 7.53 -19.14 -9.55
CA PRO A 132 8.54 -18.71 -8.58
C PRO A 132 10.00 -18.67 -9.07
N LYS A 133 10.34 -19.34 -10.18
CA LYS A 133 11.67 -19.27 -10.78
C LYS A 133 11.86 -18.02 -11.63
N ALA A 134 10.80 -17.55 -12.29
CA ALA A 134 10.84 -16.34 -13.10
C ALA A 134 10.69 -15.09 -12.23
N VAL A 135 9.71 -15.13 -11.31
CA VAL A 135 9.46 -14.07 -10.34
C VAL A 135 9.59 -14.66 -8.94
N SER A 136 10.76 -14.42 -8.33
CA SER A 136 11.05 -14.86 -6.98
C SER A 136 10.15 -14.16 -5.95
N PRO A 137 10.00 -14.71 -4.74
CA PRO A 137 9.30 -14.03 -3.64
C PRO A 137 9.87 -12.62 -3.36
N GLU A 138 11.18 -12.43 -3.48
CA GLU A 138 11.83 -11.13 -3.29
C GLU A 138 11.40 -10.10 -4.35
N LYS A 139 11.36 -10.50 -5.63
CA LYS A 139 10.83 -9.65 -6.71
C LYS A 139 9.36 -9.34 -6.49
N MET A 140 8.56 -10.33 -6.13
CA MET A 140 7.14 -10.14 -5.79
C MET A 140 6.97 -9.13 -4.64
N PHE A 141 7.81 -9.19 -3.60
CA PHE A 141 7.80 -8.21 -2.52
C PHE A 141 8.14 -6.80 -3.00
N ARG A 142 9.17 -6.65 -3.83
CA ARG A 142 9.56 -5.37 -4.45
C ARG A 142 8.41 -4.78 -5.27
N MET A 143 7.71 -5.61 -6.04
CA MET A 143 6.51 -5.20 -6.78
C MET A 143 5.40 -4.70 -5.85
N PHE A 144 5.09 -5.44 -4.77
CA PHE A 144 4.11 -4.97 -3.78
C PHE A 144 4.50 -3.63 -3.17
N PHE A 145 5.78 -3.46 -2.85
CA PHE A 145 6.26 -2.20 -2.28
C PHE A 145 6.13 -1.04 -3.28
N LEU A 146 6.49 -1.23 -4.54
CA LEU A 146 6.32 -0.23 -5.61
C LEU A 146 4.86 0.17 -5.80
N VAL A 147 3.95 -0.83 -5.91
CA VAL A 147 2.51 -0.59 -6.04
C VAL A 147 1.97 0.20 -4.83
N HIS A 148 2.41 -0.14 -3.62
CA HIS A 148 1.98 0.58 -2.42
C HIS A 148 2.47 2.05 -2.40
N LEU A 149 3.68 2.33 -2.91
CA LEU A 149 4.20 3.71 -2.97
C LEU A 149 3.38 4.56 -3.95
N VAL A 150 2.99 3.98 -5.09
CA VAL A 150 2.15 4.67 -6.07
C VAL A 150 0.74 4.89 -5.51
N ALA A 151 0.15 3.88 -4.86
CA ALA A 151 -1.18 3.99 -4.26
C ALA A 151 -1.26 5.07 -3.17
N GLN A 152 -0.16 5.39 -2.48
CA GLN A 152 -0.09 6.49 -1.52
C GLN A 152 -0.18 7.87 -2.16
N MET A 153 0.15 8.02 -3.44
CA MET A 153 0.09 9.32 -4.13
C MET A 153 -1.36 9.75 -4.38
N GLU A 154 -2.30 8.80 -4.39
CA GLU A 154 -3.70 9.06 -4.69
C GLU A 154 -4.48 9.41 -3.41
N GLN A 155 -4.93 10.65 -3.30
CA GLN A 155 -5.74 11.07 -2.14
C GLN A 155 -7.01 10.24 -2.00
N SER A 156 -7.61 9.86 -3.14
CA SER A 156 -8.81 9.01 -3.12
C SER A 156 -8.53 7.61 -2.58
N THR A 157 -7.36 7.03 -2.87
CA THR A 157 -6.93 5.73 -2.33
C THR A 157 -6.57 5.83 -0.84
N GLN A 158 -5.93 6.93 -0.39
CA GLN A 158 -5.69 7.15 1.04
C GLN A 158 -7.00 7.17 1.85
N ILE A 159 -8.06 7.75 1.29
CA ILE A 159 -9.39 7.84 1.92
C ILE A 159 -10.17 6.55 1.80
N ASN A 160 -10.42 6.04 0.59
CA ASN A 160 -11.27 4.86 0.36
C ASN A 160 -10.59 3.55 0.79
N GLY A 161 -9.26 3.50 0.71
CA GLY A 161 -8.48 2.32 0.95
C GLY A 161 -8.38 1.40 -0.26
N VAL A 162 -7.87 0.20 0.00
CA VAL A 162 -7.54 -0.81 -1.01
C VAL A 162 -8.24 -2.13 -0.71
N VAL A 163 -8.51 -2.88 -1.77
CA VAL A 163 -9.00 -4.27 -1.73
C VAL A 163 -7.99 -5.17 -2.41
N ILE A 164 -7.70 -6.32 -1.80
CA ILE A 164 -6.82 -7.33 -2.37
C ILE A 164 -7.64 -8.55 -2.76
N ILE A 165 -7.40 -9.09 -3.95
CA ILE A 165 -7.91 -10.37 -4.42
C ILE A 165 -6.71 -11.27 -4.65
N MET A 166 -6.70 -12.44 -4.01
CA MET A 166 -5.69 -13.47 -4.17
C MET A 166 -6.30 -14.65 -4.90
N ASP A 167 -5.88 -14.89 -6.14
CA ASP A 167 -6.32 -16.00 -6.98
C ASP A 167 -5.38 -17.20 -6.84
N PHE A 168 -5.87 -18.27 -6.22
CA PHE A 168 -5.13 -19.51 -5.98
C PHE A 168 -5.38 -20.59 -7.03
N ASP A 169 -5.96 -20.25 -8.19
CA ASP A 169 -6.27 -21.21 -9.26
C ASP A 169 -5.03 -22.03 -9.68
N GLY A 170 -5.10 -23.34 -9.50
CA GLY A 170 -4.01 -24.26 -9.82
C GLY A 170 -2.77 -24.10 -8.93
N LEU A 171 -2.95 -23.69 -7.66
CA LEU A 171 -1.88 -23.72 -6.66
C LEU A 171 -1.25 -25.12 -6.59
N SER A 172 0.08 -25.16 -6.67
CA SER A 172 0.86 -26.40 -6.55
C SER A 172 1.92 -26.28 -5.47
N LEU A 173 2.57 -27.41 -5.13
CA LEU A 173 3.68 -27.44 -4.17
C LEU A 173 4.84 -26.52 -4.55
N LYS A 174 5.01 -26.17 -5.84
CA LYS A 174 6.02 -25.20 -6.29
C LYS A 174 5.75 -23.81 -5.70
N GLN A 175 4.51 -23.32 -5.78
CA GLN A 175 4.13 -22.02 -5.22
C GLN A 175 4.06 -22.07 -3.70
N VAL A 176 3.56 -23.16 -3.11
CA VAL A 176 3.54 -23.33 -1.63
C VAL A 176 4.95 -23.22 -1.04
N LYS A 177 5.96 -23.84 -1.68
CA LYS A 177 7.36 -23.72 -1.23
C LYS A 177 7.89 -22.29 -1.35
N ALA A 178 7.47 -21.55 -2.38
CA ALA A 178 7.85 -20.15 -2.57
C ALA A 178 7.18 -19.22 -1.55
N LEU A 179 5.95 -19.53 -1.13
CA LEU A 179 5.26 -18.93 0.02
C LEU A 179 5.77 -19.51 1.34
N SER A 180 7.10 -19.49 1.53
CA SER A 180 7.73 -20.02 2.74
C SER A 180 7.23 -19.30 4.00
N PRO A 181 7.37 -19.90 5.19
CA PRO A 181 7.02 -19.23 6.44
C PRO A 181 7.78 -17.91 6.66
N SER A 182 9.04 -17.82 6.24
CA SER A 182 9.83 -16.59 6.34
C SER A 182 9.29 -15.49 5.42
N PHE A 183 8.94 -15.82 4.18
CA PHE A 183 8.34 -14.88 3.25
C PHE A 183 6.95 -14.44 3.69
N SER A 184 6.13 -15.37 4.15
CA SER A 184 4.79 -15.08 4.67
C SER A 184 4.84 -14.15 5.88
N LYS A 185 5.81 -14.36 6.78
CA LYS A 185 6.07 -13.46 7.90
C LYS A 185 6.49 -12.07 7.43
N LEU A 186 7.38 -11.97 6.44
CA LEU A 186 7.79 -10.69 5.85
C LEU A 186 6.58 -9.93 5.29
N LEU A 187 5.74 -10.59 4.50
CA LEU A 187 4.53 -9.99 3.93
C LEU A 187 3.55 -9.53 5.01
N LEU A 188 3.31 -10.36 6.03
CA LEU A 188 2.40 -10.01 7.12
C LEU A 188 2.92 -8.80 7.90
N THR A 189 4.21 -8.78 8.26
CA THR A 189 4.84 -7.64 8.92
C THR A 189 4.78 -6.39 8.04
N PHE A 190 5.00 -6.50 6.73
CA PHE A 190 4.87 -5.38 5.80
C PHE A 190 3.45 -4.79 5.84
N ILE A 191 2.44 -5.65 5.70
CA ILE A 191 1.02 -5.24 5.72
C ILE A 191 0.63 -4.57 7.03
N GLN A 192 1.10 -5.11 8.17
CA GLN A 192 0.70 -4.62 9.50
C GLN A 192 1.47 -3.36 9.93
N GLU A 193 2.77 -3.30 9.63
CA GLU A 193 3.67 -2.33 10.23
C GLU A 193 4.16 -1.26 9.26
N ALA A 194 4.11 -1.54 7.95
CA ALA A 194 4.84 -0.74 6.96
C ALA A 194 3.99 -0.21 5.79
N VAL A 195 2.67 -0.44 5.80
CA VAL A 195 1.72 0.08 4.80
C VAL A 195 0.84 1.17 5.42
N PRO A 196 1.12 2.47 5.18
CA PRO A 196 0.25 3.57 5.61
C PRO A 196 -0.94 3.75 4.64
N LEU A 197 -1.64 2.65 4.35
CA LEU A 197 -2.87 2.62 3.56
C LEU A 197 -3.93 1.82 4.31
N ARG A 198 -5.18 2.10 3.99
CA ARG A 198 -6.31 1.42 4.60
C ARG A 198 -6.63 0.14 3.84
N MET A 199 -6.16 -1.01 4.32
CA MET A 199 -6.60 -2.31 3.78
C MET A 199 -8.02 -2.59 4.24
N LYS A 200 -8.97 -2.62 3.30
CA LYS A 200 -10.40 -2.77 3.64
C LYS A 200 -10.84 -4.23 3.60
N GLU A 201 -10.41 -4.97 2.58
CA GLU A 201 -10.83 -6.35 2.35
C GLU A 201 -9.69 -7.15 1.70
N VAL A 202 -9.60 -8.43 2.04
CA VAL A 202 -8.77 -9.42 1.35
C VAL A 202 -9.69 -10.58 0.97
N HIS A 203 -9.77 -10.86 -0.33
CA HIS A 203 -10.58 -11.93 -0.89
C HIS A 203 -9.65 -13.05 -1.36
N ILE A 204 -9.86 -14.27 -0.88
CA ILE A 204 -9.14 -15.46 -1.33
C ILE A 204 -10.10 -16.28 -2.19
N ILE A 205 -9.72 -16.55 -3.44
CA ILE A 205 -10.56 -17.28 -4.38
C ILE A 205 -9.85 -18.52 -4.90
N LYS A 206 -10.64 -19.56 -5.21
CA LYS A 206 -10.17 -20.82 -5.81
C LYS A 206 -9.04 -21.50 -5.00
N GLN A 207 -9.13 -21.42 -3.67
CA GLN A 207 -8.25 -22.18 -2.79
C GLN A 207 -8.50 -23.69 -2.97
N PRO A 208 -7.45 -24.55 -2.90
CA PRO A 208 -7.60 -26.00 -2.85
C PRO A 208 -8.41 -26.49 -1.63
#